data_AF-A0A183TNA8-F1
#
_entry.id   AF-A0A183TNA8-F1
#
_cell.length_a   1.000
_cell.length_b   1.000
_cell.length_c   1.000
_cell.angle_alpha   90.00
_cell.angle_beta   90.00
_cell.angle_gamma   90.00
#
_symmetry.space_group_name_H-M   'P 1'
#
loop_
_entity.id
_entity.type
_entity.pdbx_description
1 polymer ?
#
loop_
_entity_poly.entity_id
_entity_poly.type
_entity_poly.pdbx_seq_one_letter_code
_entity_poly.pdbx_strand_id
1 'polypeptide(L)'
;LVDSKPQRLHCPSCNDTYTVPQNGSIRPYKETKCPLDDFELIMWTQGLKGKTMVFCPYCYMNPPFPGMWRQVGCANCLHPSCPQSRAVNAVDACSDCAEGVLVLDDSHSPRFRLLCNR
;
A
#
# COMPACT_ATOMS: atom_id res chain seq x y z
N LEU A 1 28.53 -9.34 8.79
CA LEU A 1 27.15 -8.88 8.57
C LEU A 1 26.72 -9.34 7.19
N VAL A 2 25.62 -10.09 7.08
CA VAL A 2 25.01 -10.35 5.76
C VAL A 2 24.26 -9.09 5.39
N ASP A 3 24.81 -8.30 4.48
CA ASP A 3 24.14 -7.17 3.86
C ASP A 3 23.04 -7.75 2.95
N SER A 4 21.84 -7.93 3.52
CA SER A 4 20.70 -8.40 2.73
C SER A 4 20.35 -7.32 1.72
N LYS A 5 20.60 -7.61 0.44
CA LYS A 5 20.25 -6.73 -0.67
C LYS A 5 18.80 -6.23 -0.52
N PRO A 6 18.53 -4.94 -0.79
CA PRO A 6 17.19 -4.40 -0.62
C PRO A 6 16.19 -5.17 -1.47
N GLN A 7 15.03 -5.47 -0.90
CA GLN A 7 13.92 -6.08 -1.64
C GLN A 7 13.46 -5.11 -2.73
N ARG A 8 13.23 -5.65 -3.93
CA ARG A 8 12.81 -4.92 -5.13
C ARG A 8 11.87 -5.80 -5.94
N LEU A 9 10.97 -5.18 -6.70
CA LEU A 9 10.18 -5.86 -7.72
C LEU A 9 10.73 -5.50 -9.08
N HIS A 10 11.16 -6.50 -9.84
CA HIS A 10 11.63 -6.30 -11.20
C HIS A 10 10.54 -6.75 -12.19
N CYS A 11 10.20 -5.86 -13.11
CA CYS A 11 9.31 -6.14 -14.22
C CYS A 11 10.16 -6.56 -15.43
N PRO A 12 10.21 -7.86 -15.79
CA PRO A 12 11.06 -8.33 -16.88
C PRO A 12 10.60 -7.81 -18.26
N SER A 13 9.30 -7.50 -18.40
CA SER A 13 8.73 -7.01 -19.66
C SER A 13 9.11 -5.55 -19.97
N CYS A 14 9.18 -4.72 -18.93
CA CYS A 14 9.49 -3.29 -19.04
C CYS A 14 10.93 -2.96 -18.64
N ASN A 15 11.65 -3.93 -18.07
CA ASN A 15 13.00 -3.78 -17.51
C ASN A 15 13.10 -2.74 -16.37
N ASP A 16 11.98 -2.42 -15.73
CA ASP A 16 11.93 -1.50 -14.59
C ASP A 16 12.11 -2.23 -13.26
N THR A 17 12.63 -1.49 -12.28
CA THR A 17 12.81 -2.00 -10.91
C THR A 17 12.16 -1.07 -9.90
N TYR A 18 11.07 -1.55 -9.30
CA TYR A 18 10.32 -0.82 -8.27
C TYR A 18 10.89 -1.10 -6.89
N THR A 19 11.11 -0.02 -6.15
CA THR A 19 11.50 -0.08 -4.74
C THR A 19 10.26 -0.37 -3.90
N VAL A 20 10.41 -1.25 -2.94
CA VAL A 20 9.36 -1.66 -1.99
C VAL A 20 9.82 -1.41 -0.56
N PRO A 21 8.92 -1.40 0.43
CA PRO A 21 9.31 -1.28 1.83
C PRO A 21 10.29 -2.38 2.25
N GLN A 22 11.30 -2.01 3.02
CA GLN A 22 12.37 -2.93 3.46
C GLN A 22 12.00 -3.59 4.79
N ASN A 23 12.70 -4.66 5.17
CA ASN A 23 12.53 -5.35 6.46
C ASN A 23 11.12 -5.89 6.69
N GLY A 24 10.57 -6.58 5.69
CA GLY A 24 9.29 -7.27 5.82
C GLY A 24 9.08 -8.34 4.76
N SER A 25 7.86 -8.87 4.69
CA SER A 25 7.46 -9.85 3.68
C SER A 25 6.48 -9.24 2.70
N ILE A 26 6.61 -9.59 1.43
CA ILE A 26 5.74 -9.12 0.34
C ILE A 26 4.95 -10.30 -0.20
N ARG A 27 3.65 -10.10 -0.41
CA ARG A 27 2.73 -11.10 -0.97
C ARG A 27 1.75 -10.43 -1.93
N PRO A 28 1.24 -11.14 -2.95
CA PRO A 28 0.10 -10.65 -3.73
C PRO A 28 -1.11 -10.37 -2.85
N TYR A 29 -1.89 -9.35 -3.20
CA TYR A 29 -3.09 -8.96 -2.46
C TYR A 29 -4.35 -9.18 -3.30
N LYS A 30 -5.08 -10.27 -2.97
CA LYS A 30 -6.43 -10.60 -3.45
C LYS A 30 -6.64 -10.49 -4.98
N GLU A 31 -5.59 -10.68 -5.78
CA GLU A 31 -5.65 -10.52 -7.24
C GLU A 31 -6.25 -9.18 -7.70
N THR A 32 -6.22 -8.18 -6.81
CA THR A 32 -6.84 -6.88 -7.04
C THR A 32 -5.84 -6.03 -7.81
N LYS A 33 -6.30 -5.34 -8.84
CA LYS A 33 -5.43 -4.52 -9.70
C LYS A 33 -5.64 -3.04 -9.45
N CYS A 34 -4.57 -2.28 -9.65
CA CYS A 34 -4.61 -0.83 -9.66
C CYS A 34 -5.32 -0.36 -10.95
N PRO A 35 -6.31 0.54 -10.84
CA PRO A 35 -7.08 1.01 -12.01
C PRO A 35 -6.29 1.94 -12.95
N LEU A 36 -5.05 2.30 -12.61
CA LEU A 36 -4.21 3.19 -13.43
C LEU A 36 -3.31 2.44 -14.40
N ASP A 37 -2.81 1.28 -13.98
CA ASP A 37 -1.71 0.57 -14.64
C ASP A 37 -1.91 -0.96 -14.69
N ASP A 38 -3.05 -1.46 -14.18
CA ASP A 38 -3.38 -2.87 -14.05
C ASP A 38 -2.37 -3.73 -13.26
N PHE A 39 -1.45 -3.10 -12.52
CA PHE A 39 -0.57 -3.84 -11.62
C PHE A 39 -1.37 -4.45 -10.49
N GLU A 40 -1.08 -5.73 -10.22
CA GLU A 40 -1.60 -6.38 -9.03
C GLU A 40 -1.09 -5.64 -7.78
N LEU A 41 -2.02 -5.35 -6.87
CA LEU A 41 -1.69 -4.79 -5.58
C LEU A 41 -0.92 -5.83 -4.77
N ILE A 42 0.02 -5.36 -3.99
CA ILE A 42 0.81 -6.21 -3.10
C ILE A 42 0.64 -5.75 -1.66
N MET A 43 0.73 -6.72 -0.77
CA MET A 43 0.71 -6.51 0.67
C MET A 43 2.13 -6.68 1.21
N TRP A 44 2.59 -5.69 1.93
CA TRP A 44 3.80 -5.77 2.74
C TRP A 44 3.45 -5.85 4.23
N THR A 45 4.17 -6.70 4.97
CA THR A 45 4.04 -6.83 6.42
C THR A 45 5.40 -6.76 7.12
N GLN A 46 5.50 -5.92 8.15
CA GLN A 46 6.70 -5.78 9.00
C GLN A 46 6.81 -6.90 10.07
N GLY A 47 6.28 -8.09 9.79
CA GLY A 47 6.15 -9.19 10.76
C GLY A 47 4.77 -9.28 11.43
N LEU A 48 4.61 -10.25 12.34
CA LEU A 48 3.31 -10.70 12.87
C LEU A 48 2.48 -9.62 13.60
N LYS A 49 3.14 -8.65 14.24
CA LYS A 49 2.49 -7.53 14.96
C LYS A 49 2.88 -6.17 14.37
N GLY A 50 3.52 -6.18 13.21
CA GLY A 50 4.07 -4.98 12.59
C GLY A 50 3.05 -4.27 11.69
N LYS A 51 3.50 -3.17 11.08
CA LYS A 51 2.71 -2.43 10.09
C LYS A 51 2.38 -3.34 8.91
N THR A 52 1.13 -3.28 8.46
CA THR A 52 0.69 -3.87 7.19
C THR A 52 0.38 -2.73 6.23
N MET A 53 0.72 -2.92 4.96
CA MET A 53 0.44 -1.93 3.93
C MET A 53 0.13 -2.63 2.62
N VAL A 54 -1.00 -2.27 2.02
CA VAL A 54 -1.36 -2.66 0.65
C VAL A 54 -1.00 -1.50 -0.28
N PHE A 55 -0.34 -1.78 -1.40
CA PHE A 55 0.07 -0.74 -2.36
C PHE A 55 0.22 -1.28 -3.79
N CYS A 56 0.11 -0.36 -4.76
CA CYS A 56 0.55 -0.59 -6.14
C CYS A 56 2.05 -0.23 -6.27
N PRO A 57 2.89 -1.09 -6.87
CA PRO A 57 4.33 -0.82 -7.04
C PRO A 57 4.64 0.50 -7.76
N TYR A 58 3.87 0.86 -8.78
CA TYR A 58 4.06 2.09 -9.53
C TYR A 58 3.68 3.31 -8.68
N CYS A 59 2.47 3.35 -8.12
CA CYS A 59 2.00 4.47 -7.30
C CYS A 59 2.87 4.72 -6.05
N TYR A 60 3.45 3.66 -5.48
CA TYR A 60 4.33 3.77 -4.32
C TYR A 60 5.62 4.57 -4.64
N MET A 61 6.16 4.43 -5.86
CA MET A 61 7.35 5.19 -6.30
C MET A 61 6.99 6.48 -7.04
N ASN A 62 5.88 6.48 -7.77
CA ASN A 62 5.42 7.54 -8.67
C ASN A 62 3.98 7.94 -8.30
N PRO A 63 3.79 8.71 -7.21
CA PRO A 63 2.45 9.14 -6.81
C PRO A 63 1.81 9.96 -7.95
N PRO A 64 0.67 9.51 -8.50
CA PRO A 64 0.14 10.07 -9.75
C PRO A 64 -0.74 11.32 -9.53
N PHE A 65 -1.08 11.65 -8.28
CA PHE A 65 -1.97 12.78 -7.95
C PHE A 65 -1.25 13.83 -7.09
N PRO A 66 -1.55 15.14 -7.30
CA PRO A 66 -1.12 16.19 -6.39
C PRO A 66 -1.55 15.90 -4.95
N GLY A 67 -0.64 16.13 -4.00
CA GLY A 67 -0.90 15.90 -2.57
C GLY A 67 -0.67 14.46 -2.09
N MET A 68 -0.38 13.49 -2.99
CA MET A 68 0.10 12.18 -2.56
C MET A 68 1.59 12.18 -2.27
N TRP A 69 1.97 11.53 -1.17
CA TRP A 69 3.37 11.34 -0.80
C TRP A 69 3.96 10.10 -1.47
N ARG A 70 5.29 10.09 -1.63
CA ARG A 70 6.01 8.88 -2.05
C ARG A 70 6.01 7.86 -0.91
N GLN A 71 6.12 6.59 -1.27
CA GLN A 71 6.27 5.49 -0.33
C GLN A 71 5.07 5.32 0.63
N VAL A 72 3.86 5.63 0.16
CA VAL A 72 2.61 5.43 0.89
C VAL A 72 1.76 4.32 0.30
N GLY A 73 0.92 3.71 1.14
CA GLY A 73 -0.02 2.67 0.73
C GLY A 73 -1.23 3.21 -0.02
N CYS A 74 -1.99 2.29 -0.63
CA CYS A 74 -3.24 2.59 -1.33
C CYS A 74 -4.27 3.29 -0.43
N ALA A 75 -4.21 3.15 0.89
CA ALA A 75 -5.03 3.92 1.84
C ALA A 75 -4.86 5.45 1.74
N ASN A 76 -3.82 5.93 1.04
CA ASN A 76 -3.60 7.34 0.70
C ASN A 76 -3.83 7.64 -0.79
N CYS A 77 -4.24 6.66 -1.58
CA CYS A 77 -4.56 6.85 -2.99
C CYS A 77 -5.82 7.72 -3.12
N LEU A 78 -5.74 8.69 -4.04
CA LEU A 78 -6.83 9.60 -4.37
C LEU A 78 -7.61 9.18 -5.63
N HIS A 79 -7.27 8.04 -6.24
CA HIS A 79 -8.02 7.55 -7.39
C HIS A 79 -9.38 7.01 -6.94
N PRO A 80 -10.50 7.56 -7.46
CA PRO A 80 -11.84 7.25 -6.95
C PRO A 80 -12.25 5.78 -7.15
N SER A 81 -11.70 5.11 -8.17
CA SER A 81 -12.00 3.69 -8.43
C SER A 81 -10.95 2.72 -7.88
N CYS A 82 -9.91 3.19 -7.18
CA CYS A 82 -8.95 2.27 -6.57
C CYS A 82 -9.65 1.55 -5.40
N PRO A 83 -9.74 0.20 -5.40
CA PRO A 83 -10.49 -0.55 -4.39
C PRO A 83 -9.94 -0.41 -2.98
N GLN A 84 -8.67 0.00 -2.85
CA GLN A 84 -7.97 0.20 -1.59
C GLN A 84 -7.73 1.68 -1.28
N SER A 85 -8.38 2.59 -2.03
CA SER A 85 -8.25 4.04 -1.84
C SER A 85 -8.87 4.51 -0.53
N ARG A 86 -8.48 5.73 -0.12
CA ARG A 86 -9.15 6.47 0.95
C ARG A 86 -10.64 6.68 0.63
N ALA A 87 -10.98 7.03 -0.62
CA ALA A 87 -12.35 7.33 -1.01
C ALA A 87 -13.30 6.12 -0.83
N VAL A 88 -12.78 4.90 -0.98
CA VAL A 88 -13.56 3.66 -0.86
C VAL A 88 -13.59 3.13 0.56
N ASN A 89 -12.48 3.21 1.31
CA ASN A 89 -12.34 2.52 2.60
C ASN A 89 -12.32 3.45 3.81
N ALA A 90 -12.43 4.77 3.64
CA ALA A 90 -12.54 5.71 4.75
C ALA A 90 -13.80 5.47 5.57
N VAL A 91 -13.65 5.51 6.89
CA VAL A 91 -14.73 5.34 7.85
C VAL A 91 -14.99 6.65 8.60
N ASP A 92 -13.94 7.22 9.19
CA ASP A 92 -14.04 8.47 9.97
C ASP A 92 -12.69 9.19 10.04
N ALA A 93 -12.67 10.42 10.57
CA ALA A 93 -11.45 11.10 10.96
C ALA A 93 -10.72 10.33 12.09
N CYS A 94 -9.39 10.33 12.06
CA CYS A 94 -8.60 9.73 13.14
C CYS A 94 -8.62 10.63 14.37
N SER A 95 -8.97 10.07 15.54
CA SER A 95 -8.95 10.80 16.81
C SER A 95 -7.54 11.18 17.27
N ASP A 96 -6.54 10.41 16.84
CA ASP A 96 -5.18 10.46 17.39
C ASP A 96 -4.22 11.30 16.54
N CYS A 97 -4.67 11.79 15.37
CA CYS A 97 -3.85 12.69 14.54
C CYS A 97 -4.71 13.66 13.71
N ALA A 98 -4.19 14.87 13.50
CA ALA A 98 -4.94 15.98 12.92
C ALA A 98 -5.37 15.77 11.45
N GLU A 99 -4.60 15.01 10.66
CA GLU A 99 -4.84 14.85 9.22
C GLU A 99 -5.01 13.38 8.79
N GLY A 100 -5.24 12.48 9.74
CA GLY A 100 -5.44 11.06 9.44
C GLY A 100 -6.90 10.70 9.28
N VAL A 101 -7.14 9.65 8.51
CA VAL A 101 -8.45 9.02 8.37
C VAL A 101 -8.34 7.57 8.78
N LEU A 102 -9.32 7.13 9.57
CA LEU A 102 -9.52 5.73 9.87
C LEU A 102 -10.04 5.03 8.62
N VAL A 103 -9.28 4.06 8.14
CA VAL A 103 -9.63 3.24 6.98
C VAL A 103 -9.88 1.80 7.42
N LEU A 104 -10.82 1.15 6.76
CA LEU A 104 -11.04 -0.29 6.89
C LEU A 104 -9.90 -1.05 6.20
N ASP A 105 -9.13 -1.80 7.00
CA ASP A 105 -8.12 -2.74 6.53
C ASP A 105 -8.68 -4.17 6.59
N ASP A 106 -8.82 -4.78 5.41
CA ASP A 106 -9.34 -6.12 5.21
C ASP A 106 -8.24 -7.12 4.77
N SER A 107 -6.97 -6.71 4.86
CA SER A 107 -5.82 -7.54 4.46
C SER A 107 -5.62 -8.77 5.33
N HIS A 108 -6.23 -8.80 6.52
CA HIS A 108 -6.20 -9.91 7.47
C HIS A 108 -7.58 -10.59 7.66
N SER A 109 -8.42 -10.62 6.62
CA SER A 109 -9.74 -11.29 6.66
C SER A 109 -9.66 -12.70 7.29
N PRO A 110 -10.59 -13.07 8.19
CA PRO A 110 -11.82 -12.34 8.57
C PRO A 110 -11.61 -11.29 9.66
N ARG A 111 -10.38 -11.05 10.14
CA ARG A 111 -10.08 -10.06 11.17
C ARG A 111 -9.82 -8.70 10.55
N PHE A 112 -10.90 -7.97 10.32
CA PHE A 112 -10.85 -6.58 9.88
C PHE A 112 -10.27 -5.67 10.97
N ARG A 113 -9.58 -4.61 10.57
CA ARG A 113 -9.03 -3.60 11.46
C ARG A 113 -9.40 -2.21 10.95
N LEU A 114 -9.53 -1.25 11.87
CA LEU A 114 -9.49 0.16 11.51
C LEU A 114 -8.07 0.67 11.77
N LEU A 115 -7.44 1.23 10.75
CA LEU A 115 -6.09 1.77 10.84
C LEU A 115 -6.10 3.24 10.44
N CYS A 116 -5.28 4.05 11.11
CA CYS A 116 -4.97 5.37 10.61
C CYS A 116 -4.10 5.25 9.34
N ASN A 117 -4.42 6.03 8.30
CA ASN A 117 -3.64 6.04 7.06
C ASN A 117 -2.38 6.95 7.09
N ARG A 118 -2.02 7.51 8.26
CA ARG A 118 -0.79 8.29 8.48
C ARG A 118 0.33 7.45 9.10
#